data_AF-A0A956Z2C0-F1
#
_entry.id   AF-A0A956Z2C0-F1
#
_cell.length_a   1.000
_cell.length_b   1.000
_cell.length_c   1.000
_cell.angle_alpha   90.00
_cell.angle_beta   90.00
_cell.angle_gamma   90.00
#
_symmetry.space_group_name_H-M   'P 1'
#
loop_
_entity.id
_entity.type
_entity.pdbx_description
1 polymer ?
#
loop_
_entity_poly.entity_id
_entity_poly.type
_entity_poly.pdbx_seq_one_letter_code
_entity_poly.pdbx_strand_id
1 'polypeptide(L)'
;MQDRELDLIRDELVKAMRLAEQGKHRQAIDVCKRCLKSAEQRAVPLPEGFVGALLTRTGLSLAALGEIDDALYHYRLAEGILLRNKQTIREVRTEFQIALYNTDDDLRLLLTDIYQALGQVHGKREEWDLAVDYFKRAFKVAQAMENIDLAWRALNALASEQQTRHLWHELCSLAERMLQLNALDPQPVREIVARRYLAQAYGRTGHLQEMLTELERIVSIGRETSYADLASD
;
A
#
# COMPACT_ATOMS: atom_id res chain seq x y z
N MET A 1 -7.65 19.01 27.84
CA MET A 1 -8.94 18.98 27.12
C MET A 1 -8.72 18.48 25.70
N GLN A 2 -7.72 19.00 24.99
CA GLN A 2 -7.26 18.52 23.67
C GLN A 2 -6.95 17.01 23.60
N ASP A 3 -6.21 16.44 24.55
CA ASP A 3 -5.85 15.00 24.50
C ASP A 3 -7.06 14.06 24.52
N ARG A 4 -8.09 14.42 25.30
CA ARG A 4 -9.33 13.64 25.39
C ARG A 4 -10.13 13.67 24.09
N GLU A 5 -10.02 14.75 23.33
CA GLU A 5 -10.68 14.88 22.03
C GLU A 5 -9.89 14.14 20.94
N LEU A 6 -8.56 14.17 20.98
CA LEU A 6 -7.70 13.37 20.09
C LEU A 6 -7.89 11.86 20.30
N ASP A 7 -8.04 11.41 21.55
CA ASP A 7 -8.33 10.01 21.86
C ASP A 7 -9.70 9.57 21.32
N LEU A 8 -10.74 10.40 21.52
CA LEU A 8 -12.07 10.12 21.00
C LEU A 8 -12.11 10.09 19.47
N ILE A 9 -11.31 10.95 18.84
CA ILE A 9 -11.14 11.00 17.39
C ILE A 9 -10.40 9.76 16.88
N ARG A 10 -9.34 9.31 17.57
CA ARG A 10 -8.62 8.06 17.28
C ARG A 10 -9.54 6.84 17.38
N ASP A 11 -10.41 6.79 18.37
CA ASP A 11 -11.39 5.71 18.52
C ASP A 11 -12.38 5.66 17.35
N GLU A 12 -12.85 6.82 16.87
CA GLU A 12 -13.72 6.89 15.70
C GLU A 12 -12.99 6.45 14.41
N LEU A 13 -11.68 6.75 14.26
CA LEU A 13 -10.89 6.20 13.14
C LEU A 13 -10.80 4.67 13.23
N VAL A 14 -10.49 4.10 14.40
CA VAL A 14 -10.45 2.64 14.60
C VAL A 14 -11.79 1.99 14.29
N LYS A 15 -12.89 2.62 14.71
CA LYS A 15 -14.23 2.17 14.40
C LYS A 15 -14.53 2.21 12.91
N ALA A 16 -14.13 3.26 12.20
CA ALA A 16 -14.28 3.34 10.74
C ALA A 16 -13.51 2.22 10.03
N MET A 17 -12.30 1.88 10.50
CA MET A 17 -11.53 0.75 9.96
C MET A 17 -12.27 -0.57 10.12
N ARG A 18 -12.74 -0.88 11.33
CA ARG A 18 -13.52 -2.11 11.60
C ARG A 18 -14.80 -2.19 10.79
N LEU A 19 -15.51 -1.07 10.61
CA LEU A 19 -16.72 -1.03 9.79
C LEU A 19 -16.40 -1.34 8.32
N ALA A 20 -15.30 -0.80 7.79
CA ALA A 20 -14.87 -1.09 6.43
C ALA A 20 -14.46 -2.56 6.24
N GLU A 21 -13.78 -3.16 7.21
CA GLU A 21 -13.44 -4.60 7.20
C GLU A 21 -14.68 -5.50 7.21
N GLN A 22 -15.77 -5.05 7.84
CA GLN A 22 -17.07 -5.73 7.82
C GLN A 22 -17.88 -5.48 6.55
N GLY A 23 -17.33 -4.78 5.55
CA GLY A 23 -18.04 -4.40 4.32
C GLY A 23 -19.06 -3.27 4.51
N LYS A 24 -19.14 -2.67 5.71
CA LYS A 24 -20.08 -1.56 6.01
C LYS A 24 -19.51 -0.22 5.57
N HIS A 25 -19.18 -0.12 4.29
CA HIS A 25 -18.43 1.02 3.71
C HIS A 25 -19.13 2.36 3.89
N ARG A 26 -20.46 2.43 3.72
CA ARG A 26 -21.21 3.69 3.95
C ARG A 26 -21.11 4.17 5.40
N GLN A 27 -21.22 3.25 6.36
CA GLN A 27 -21.10 3.60 7.78
C GLN A 27 -19.67 4.06 8.14
N ALA A 28 -18.65 3.43 7.53
CA ALA A 28 -17.26 3.86 7.70
C ALA A 28 -17.05 5.29 7.17
N ILE A 29 -17.62 5.63 6.02
CA ILE A 29 -17.61 6.99 5.46
C ILE A 29 -18.31 7.99 6.39
N ASP A 30 -19.49 7.64 6.89
CA ASP A 30 -20.26 8.50 7.80
C ASP A 30 -19.51 8.78 9.11
N VAL A 31 -18.78 7.79 9.63
CA VAL A 31 -17.89 7.99 10.78
C VAL A 31 -16.76 8.96 10.43
N CYS A 32 -16.07 8.76 9.30
CA CYS A 32 -14.96 9.63 8.90
C CYS A 32 -15.41 11.08 8.68
N LYS A 33 -16.52 11.29 7.96
CA LYS A 33 -17.09 12.63 7.71
C LYS A 33 -17.53 13.33 8.98
N ARG A 34 -18.18 12.61 9.90
CA ARG A 34 -18.57 13.17 11.21
C ARG A 34 -17.36 13.55 12.04
N CYS A 35 -16.29 12.75 11.98
CA CYS A 35 -15.05 13.04 12.68
C CYS A 35 -14.43 14.36 12.21
N LEU A 36 -14.25 14.53 10.90
CA LEU A 36 -13.74 15.78 10.30
C LEU A 36 -14.62 16.99 10.65
N LYS A 37 -15.94 16.85 10.48
CA LYS A 37 -16.91 17.92 10.76
C LYS A 37 -16.93 18.32 12.23
N SER A 38 -16.86 17.33 13.14
CA SER A 38 -16.83 17.60 14.59
C SER A 38 -15.56 18.34 14.98
N ALA A 39 -14.40 17.97 14.43
CA ALA A 39 -13.14 18.66 14.69
C ALA A 39 -13.17 20.11 14.17
N GLU A 40 -13.69 20.32 12.96
CA GLU A 40 -13.87 21.66 12.38
C GLU A 40 -14.80 22.54 13.24
N GLN A 41 -15.96 22.02 13.64
CA GLN A 41 -16.94 22.76 14.45
C GLN A 41 -16.41 23.15 15.83
N ARG A 42 -15.53 22.33 16.39
CA ARG A 42 -14.90 22.58 17.69
C ARG A 42 -13.60 23.37 17.58
N ALA A 43 -13.21 23.77 16.37
CA ALA A 43 -11.93 24.39 16.07
C ALA A 43 -10.74 23.61 16.65
N VAL A 44 -10.84 22.28 16.66
CA VAL A 44 -9.76 21.39 17.11
C VAL A 44 -8.83 21.15 15.92
N PRO A 45 -7.58 21.65 15.96
CA PRO A 45 -6.64 21.37 14.89
C PRO A 45 -6.31 19.87 14.90
N LEU A 46 -6.63 19.18 13.81
CA LEU A 46 -6.26 17.79 13.63
C LEU A 46 -4.86 17.70 13.03
N PRO A 47 -4.00 16.79 13.53
CA PRO A 47 -2.76 16.46 12.85
C PRO A 47 -3.02 16.03 11.41
N GLU A 48 -2.21 16.49 10.47
CA GLU A 48 -2.38 16.21 9.04
C GLU A 48 -2.32 14.71 8.73
N GLY A 49 -1.52 13.93 9.47
CA GLY A 49 -1.52 12.47 9.38
C GLY A 49 -2.89 11.86 9.72
N PHE A 50 -3.60 12.45 10.68
CA PHE A 50 -4.94 12.03 11.05
C PHE A 50 -5.96 12.34 9.96
N VAL A 51 -5.89 13.57 9.42
CA VAL A 51 -6.75 14.00 8.30
C VAL A 51 -6.48 13.13 7.07
N GLY A 52 -5.21 12.87 6.76
CA GLY A 52 -4.80 11.98 5.68
C GLY A 52 -5.34 10.56 5.87
N ALA A 53 -5.30 10.01 7.09
CA ALA A 53 -5.82 8.67 7.38
C ALA A 53 -7.34 8.58 7.20
N LEU A 54 -8.10 9.57 7.69
CA LEU A 54 -9.56 9.65 7.51
C LEU A 54 -9.95 9.77 6.03
N LEU A 55 -9.23 10.62 5.28
CA LEU A 55 -9.46 10.79 3.83
C LEU A 55 -9.12 9.52 3.06
N THR A 56 -8.00 8.87 3.38
CA THR A 56 -7.61 7.58 2.78
C THR A 56 -8.65 6.50 3.06
N ARG A 57 -9.14 6.41 4.31
CA ARG A 57 -10.20 5.46 4.68
C ARG A 57 -11.51 5.73 3.95
N THR A 58 -11.85 7.00 3.77
CA THR A 58 -13.02 7.43 2.99
C THR A 58 -12.87 7.02 1.53
N GLY A 59 -11.71 7.29 0.93
CA GLY A 59 -11.39 6.88 -0.43
C GLY A 59 -11.47 5.36 -0.63
N LEU A 60 -10.92 4.57 0.29
CA LEU A 60 -10.98 3.10 0.24
C LEU A 60 -12.42 2.58 0.27
N SER A 61 -13.25 3.17 1.13
CA SER A 61 -14.66 2.78 1.27
C SER A 61 -15.48 3.17 0.04
N LEU A 62 -15.21 4.33 -0.57
CA LEU A 62 -15.84 4.77 -1.82
C LEU A 62 -15.43 3.88 -2.99
N ALA A 63 -14.14 3.54 -3.09
CA ALA A 63 -13.64 2.63 -4.12
C ALA A 63 -14.28 1.23 -4.01
N ALA A 64 -14.51 0.74 -2.79
CA ALA A 64 -15.21 -0.53 -2.55
C ALA A 64 -16.68 -0.49 -2.95
N LEU A 65 -17.33 0.69 -2.90
CA LEU A 65 -18.70 0.91 -3.39
C LEU A 65 -18.78 1.15 -4.90
N GLY A 66 -17.64 1.24 -5.60
CA GLY A 66 -17.59 1.60 -7.02
C GLY A 66 -17.70 3.09 -7.31
N GLU A 67 -17.68 3.94 -6.28
CA GLU A 67 -17.71 5.41 -6.40
C GLU A 67 -16.29 5.93 -6.69
N ILE A 68 -15.80 5.63 -7.90
CA ILE A 68 -14.37 5.76 -8.24
C ILE A 68 -13.90 7.22 -8.30
N ASP A 69 -14.68 8.15 -8.84
CA ASP A 69 -14.29 9.57 -8.92
C ASP A 69 -14.16 10.20 -7.54
N ASP A 70 -15.12 9.91 -6.66
CA ASP A 70 -15.09 10.40 -5.28
C ASP A 70 -13.90 9.79 -4.52
N ALA A 71 -13.59 8.51 -4.74
CA ALA A 71 -12.41 7.89 -4.15
C ALA A 71 -11.11 8.61 -4.56
N LEU A 72 -10.94 8.91 -5.86
CA LEU A 72 -9.78 9.64 -6.38
C LEU A 72 -9.65 11.04 -5.77
N TYR A 73 -10.77 11.75 -5.64
CA TYR A 73 -10.79 13.06 -5.00
C TYR A 73 -10.22 12.99 -3.57
N HIS A 74 -10.67 12.02 -2.78
CA HIS A 74 -10.22 11.88 -1.39
C HIS A 74 -8.75 11.45 -1.27
N TYR A 75 -8.27 10.58 -2.16
CA TYR A 75 -6.85 10.21 -2.19
C TYR A 75 -5.93 11.36 -2.56
N ARG A 76 -6.30 12.17 -3.58
CA ARG A 76 -5.51 13.34 -3.97
C ARG A 76 -5.49 14.40 -2.88
N LEU A 77 -6.60 14.59 -2.18
CA LEU A 77 -6.66 15.49 -1.04
C LEU A 77 -5.76 15.01 0.10
N ALA A 78 -5.78 13.71 0.40
CA ALA A 78 -4.89 13.11 1.39
C ALA A 78 -3.41 13.28 1.01
N GLU A 79 -3.03 12.99 -0.24
CA GLU A 79 -1.67 13.20 -0.74
C GLU A 79 -1.24 14.67 -0.56
N GLY A 80 -2.07 15.62 -1.00
CA GLY A 80 -1.75 17.05 -0.92
C GLY A 80 -1.53 17.54 0.50
N ILE A 81 -2.30 17.03 1.46
CA ILE A 81 -2.15 17.35 2.89
C ILE A 81 -0.83 16.81 3.45
N LEU A 82 -0.47 15.56 3.12
CA LEU A 82 0.75 14.93 3.62
C LEU A 82 2.02 15.52 3.00
N LEU A 83 2.00 15.86 1.71
CA LEU A 83 3.17 16.43 1.02
C LEU A 83 3.49 17.87 1.42
N ARG A 84 2.49 18.66 1.83
CA ARG A 84 2.70 20.04 2.34
C ARG A 84 3.54 20.08 3.63
N ASN A 85 3.61 18.98 4.38
CA ASN A 85 4.13 18.94 5.75
C ASN A 85 5.57 18.37 5.89
N LYS A 86 6.37 18.20 4.81
CA LYS A 86 7.82 17.92 5.03
C LYS A 86 8.54 19.03 5.85
N GLN A 87 7.95 20.22 5.93
CA GLN A 87 8.49 21.38 6.66
C GLN A 87 7.97 21.48 8.12
N THR A 88 6.69 21.18 8.38
CA THR A 88 6.00 21.45 9.66
C THR A 88 6.15 20.33 10.70
N ILE A 89 6.54 19.11 10.29
CA ILE A 89 6.88 17.97 11.19
C ILE A 89 7.99 18.35 12.19
N ARG A 90 8.88 19.29 11.83
CA ARG A 90 9.94 19.79 12.73
C ARG A 90 9.41 20.62 13.89
N GLU A 91 8.25 21.26 13.74
CA GLU A 91 7.69 22.23 14.70
C GLU A 91 6.91 21.51 15.81
N VAL A 92 6.13 20.49 15.46
CA VAL A 92 5.39 19.62 16.41
C VAL A 92 6.34 18.90 17.38
N ARG A 93 7.56 18.57 16.93
CA ARG A 93 8.64 17.99 17.76
C ARG A 93 9.04 18.88 18.95
N THR A 94 8.97 20.20 18.76
CA THR A 94 9.48 21.19 19.74
C THR A 94 8.43 21.52 20.80
N GLU A 95 7.16 21.45 20.44
CA GLU A 95 6.05 21.94 21.28
C GLU A 95 5.48 20.86 22.22
N PHE A 96 5.51 19.57 21.84
CA PHE A 96 4.76 18.53 22.59
C PHE A 96 5.59 17.58 23.46
N GLN A 97 6.93 17.59 23.39
CA GLN A 97 7.82 16.73 24.21
C GLN A 97 7.35 15.24 24.34
N ILE A 98 6.74 14.68 23.30
CA ILE A 98 6.38 13.27 23.26
C ILE A 98 7.55 12.49 22.65
N ALA A 99 8.08 11.53 23.40
CA ALA A 99 9.08 10.59 22.91
C ALA A 99 8.44 9.64 21.88
N LEU A 100 8.38 10.08 20.63
CA LEU A 100 7.97 9.26 19.51
C LEU A 100 9.18 8.49 19.00
N TYR A 101 9.21 7.18 19.23
CA TYR A 101 10.10 6.31 18.48
C TYR A 101 9.68 6.37 16.98
N ASN A 102 10.56 6.87 16.09
CA ASN A 102 10.57 6.67 14.61
C ASN A 102 9.55 7.40 13.69
N THR A 103 9.08 8.61 14.03
CA THR A 103 7.88 9.24 13.43
C THR A 103 7.90 9.79 11.99
N ASP A 104 8.89 9.52 11.16
CA ASP A 104 8.77 9.78 9.71
C ASP A 104 8.13 8.58 8.97
N ASP A 105 8.12 7.41 9.59
CA ASP A 105 7.65 6.18 8.95
C ASP A 105 6.12 6.15 8.84
N ASP A 106 5.37 6.56 9.85
CA ASP A 106 3.89 6.50 9.82
C ASP A 106 3.27 7.33 8.68
N LEU A 107 3.80 8.52 8.42
CA LEU A 107 3.33 9.36 7.30
C LEU A 107 3.77 8.78 5.95
N ARG A 108 4.96 8.18 5.88
CA ARG A 108 5.45 7.50 4.69
C ARG A 108 4.69 6.19 4.43
N LEU A 109 4.26 5.47 5.48
CA LEU A 109 3.35 4.32 5.41
C LEU A 109 2.04 4.77 4.78
N LEU A 110 1.41 5.81 5.33
CA LEU A 110 0.15 6.33 4.82
C LEU A 110 0.27 6.84 3.37
N LEU A 111 1.37 7.51 3.04
CA LEU A 111 1.63 7.97 1.68
C LEU A 111 1.82 6.78 0.71
N THR A 112 2.49 5.71 1.17
CA THR A 112 2.64 4.48 0.39
C THR A 112 1.27 3.85 0.11
N ASP A 113 0.40 3.77 1.11
CA ASP A 113 -0.97 3.25 0.96
C ASP A 113 -1.81 4.09 -0.01
N ILE A 114 -1.72 5.42 0.08
CA ILE A 114 -2.39 6.34 -0.85
C ILE A 114 -1.90 6.11 -2.28
N TYR A 115 -0.60 5.98 -2.48
CA TYR A 115 -0.04 5.69 -3.80
C TYR A 115 -0.45 4.32 -4.34
N GLN A 116 -0.53 3.30 -3.50
CA GLN A 116 -1.06 2.01 -3.92
C GLN A 116 -2.54 2.10 -4.32
N ALA A 117 -3.36 2.82 -3.54
CA ALA A 117 -4.77 2.99 -3.83
C ALA A 117 -5.02 3.79 -5.12
N LEU A 118 -4.28 4.89 -5.32
CA LEU A 118 -4.30 5.65 -6.56
C LEU A 118 -3.88 4.80 -7.76
N GLY A 119 -2.80 4.02 -7.62
CA GLY A 119 -2.34 3.10 -8.66
C GLY A 119 -3.42 2.10 -9.07
N GLN A 120 -4.05 1.45 -8.09
CA GLN A 120 -5.13 0.48 -8.34
C GLN A 120 -6.35 1.11 -9.02
N VAL A 121 -6.74 2.30 -8.59
CA VAL A 121 -7.89 2.99 -9.19
C VAL A 121 -7.60 3.39 -10.63
N HIS A 122 -6.43 3.95 -10.90
CA HIS A 122 -6.02 4.29 -12.27
C HIS A 122 -5.90 3.04 -13.15
N GLY A 123 -5.40 1.91 -12.64
CA GLY A 123 -5.38 0.64 -13.36
C GLY A 123 -6.77 0.13 -13.72
N LYS A 124 -7.74 0.23 -12.80
CA LYS A 124 -9.15 -0.09 -13.08
C LYS A 124 -9.80 0.80 -14.15
N ARG A 125 -9.26 2.00 -14.35
CA ARG A 125 -9.69 2.94 -15.41
C ARG A 125 -8.93 2.77 -16.71
N GLU A 126 -8.02 1.80 -16.79
CA GLU A 126 -7.12 1.61 -17.92
C GLU A 126 -6.17 2.82 -18.14
N GLU A 127 -5.98 3.64 -17.10
CA GLU A 127 -5.04 4.76 -17.08
C GLU A 127 -3.65 4.25 -16.68
N TRP A 128 -3.13 3.32 -17.49
CA TRP A 128 -1.99 2.46 -17.15
C TRP A 128 -0.71 3.21 -16.78
N ASP A 129 -0.42 4.31 -17.47
CA ASP A 129 0.82 5.06 -17.21
C ASP A 129 0.76 5.81 -15.89
N LEU A 130 -0.43 6.30 -15.49
CA LEU A 130 -0.65 6.89 -14.17
C LEU A 130 -0.58 5.83 -13.08
N ALA A 131 -1.17 4.65 -13.32
CA ALA A 131 -1.09 3.52 -12.39
C ALA A 131 0.37 3.14 -12.08
N VAL A 132 1.17 2.98 -13.14
CA VAL A 132 2.60 2.68 -13.05
C VAL A 132 3.38 3.78 -12.31
N ASP A 133 3.09 5.07 -12.57
CA ASP A 133 3.76 6.17 -11.84
C ASP A 133 3.49 6.10 -10.34
N TYR A 134 2.22 5.92 -9.94
CA TYR A 134 1.86 5.83 -8.53
C TYR A 134 2.48 4.61 -7.85
N PHE A 135 2.47 3.42 -8.47
CA PHE A 135 3.14 2.26 -7.89
C PHE A 135 4.65 2.44 -7.78
N LYS A 136 5.30 3.13 -8.73
CA LYS A 136 6.73 3.52 -8.61
C LYS A 136 6.97 4.47 -7.44
N ARG A 137 6.08 5.42 -7.19
CA ARG A 137 6.17 6.31 -6.02
C ARG A 137 6.01 5.53 -4.72
N ALA A 138 5.03 4.64 -4.62
CA ALA A 138 4.86 3.74 -3.48
C ALA A 138 6.14 2.92 -3.21
N PHE A 139 6.72 2.33 -4.25
CA PHE A 139 7.96 1.57 -4.14
C PHE A 139 9.12 2.43 -3.63
N LYS A 140 9.31 3.64 -4.15
CA LYS A 140 10.39 4.55 -3.72
C LYS A 140 10.26 4.93 -2.24
N VAL A 141 9.04 5.20 -1.78
CA VAL A 141 8.79 5.54 -0.37
C VAL A 141 9.09 4.33 0.51
N ALA A 142 8.54 3.16 0.17
CA ALA A 142 8.79 1.91 0.92
C ALA A 142 10.28 1.53 0.96
N GLN A 143 11.00 1.71 -0.16
CA GLN A 143 12.44 1.48 -0.22
C GLN A 143 13.21 2.44 0.69
N ALA A 144 12.83 3.73 0.73
CA ALA A 144 13.45 4.73 1.61
C ALA A 144 13.15 4.51 3.11
N MET A 145 12.14 3.71 3.42
CA MET A 145 11.82 3.26 4.78
C MET A 145 12.45 1.90 5.10
N GLU A 146 13.16 1.28 4.14
CA GLU A 146 13.69 -0.07 4.24
C GLU A 146 12.60 -1.12 4.58
N ASN A 147 11.34 -0.82 4.24
CA ASN A 147 10.21 -1.70 4.49
C ASN A 147 10.06 -2.69 3.33
N ILE A 148 10.66 -3.86 3.50
CA ILE A 148 10.71 -4.95 2.50
C ILE A 148 9.30 -5.35 2.06
N ASP A 149 8.36 -5.49 3.00
CA ASP A 149 6.99 -5.93 2.73
C ASP A 149 6.25 -4.97 1.81
N LEU A 150 6.32 -3.67 2.11
CA LEU A 150 5.66 -2.64 1.30
C LEU A 150 6.33 -2.47 -0.06
N ALA A 151 7.66 -2.54 -0.09
CA ALA A 151 8.42 -2.50 -1.34
C ALA A 151 8.04 -3.69 -2.23
N TRP A 152 7.89 -4.88 -1.65
CA TRP A 152 7.47 -6.09 -2.36
C TRP A 152 6.05 -5.95 -2.91
N ARG A 153 5.10 -5.47 -2.11
CA ARG A 153 3.71 -5.23 -2.57
C ARG A 153 3.65 -4.24 -3.74
N ALA A 154 4.44 -3.16 -3.68
CA ALA A 154 4.50 -2.17 -4.76
C ALA A 154 5.12 -2.76 -6.04
N LEU A 155 6.18 -3.57 -5.95
CA LEU A 155 6.74 -4.27 -7.10
C LEU A 155 5.78 -5.30 -7.68
N ASN A 156 5.06 -6.05 -6.83
CA ASN A 156 4.06 -7.01 -7.27
C ASN A 156 2.91 -6.32 -8.04
N ALA A 157 2.46 -5.16 -7.57
CA ALA A 157 1.47 -4.35 -8.28
C ALA A 157 1.99 -3.87 -9.65
N LEU A 158 3.24 -3.39 -9.72
CA LEU A 158 3.89 -3.04 -10.99
C LEU A 158 3.98 -4.24 -11.94
N ALA A 159 4.41 -5.39 -11.44
CA ALA A 159 4.54 -6.61 -12.25
C ALA A 159 3.18 -7.05 -12.80
N SER A 160 2.12 -7.01 -11.98
CA SER A 160 0.77 -7.29 -12.43
C SER A 160 0.31 -6.36 -13.55
N GLU A 161 0.63 -5.06 -13.48
CA GLU A 161 0.30 -4.11 -14.55
C GLU A 161 1.06 -4.41 -15.85
N GLN A 162 2.36 -4.69 -15.76
CA GLN A 162 3.17 -5.03 -16.95
C GLN A 162 2.71 -6.34 -17.60
N GLN A 163 2.29 -7.32 -16.79
CA GLN A 163 1.72 -8.57 -17.27
C GLN A 163 0.45 -8.32 -18.10
N THR A 164 -0.47 -7.51 -17.59
CA THR A 164 -1.73 -7.15 -18.27
C THR A 164 -1.46 -6.47 -19.61
N ARG A 165 -0.42 -5.63 -19.67
CA ARG A 165 0.02 -4.91 -20.88
C ARG A 165 0.88 -5.76 -21.82
N HIS A 166 1.18 -7.01 -21.46
CA HIS A 166 2.07 -7.88 -22.22
C HIS A 166 3.48 -7.31 -22.44
N LEU A 167 3.94 -6.50 -21.49
CA LEU A 167 5.28 -5.91 -21.47
C LEU A 167 6.25 -6.89 -20.79
N TRP A 168 6.61 -7.93 -21.54
CA TRP A 168 7.29 -9.11 -21.00
C TRP A 168 8.73 -8.85 -20.55
N HIS A 169 9.46 -7.96 -21.22
CA HIS A 169 10.82 -7.60 -20.82
C HIS A 169 10.84 -6.82 -19.50
N GLU A 170 9.93 -5.86 -19.35
CA GLU A 170 9.72 -5.11 -18.11
C GLU A 170 9.25 -6.03 -16.98
N LEU A 171 8.37 -6.99 -17.28
CA LEU A 171 7.93 -8.00 -16.33
C LEU A 171 9.09 -8.86 -15.81
N CYS A 172 9.99 -9.32 -16.71
CA CYS A 172 11.20 -10.04 -16.29
C CYS A 172 12.03 -9.22 -15.30
N SER A 173 12.36 -7.98 -15.67
CA SER A 173 13.20 -7.12 -14.82
C SER A 173 12.57 -6.85 -13.45
N LEU A 174 11.25 -6.64 -13.40
CA LEU A 174 10.53 -6.48 -12.13
C LEU A 174 10.58 -7.76 -11.29
N ALA A 175 10.37 -8.92 -11.90
CA ALA A 175 10.39 -10.20 -11.20
C ALA A 175 11.77 -10.56 -10.64
N GLU A 176 12.86 -10.27 -11.37
CA GLU A 176 14.23 -10.39 -10.85
C GLU A 176 14.45 -9.50 -9.62
N ARG A 177 13.95 -8.26 -9.68
CA ARG A 177 14.05 -7.32 -8.56
C ARG A 177 13.23 -7.77 -7.36
N MET A 178 12.08 -8.40 -7.57
CA MET A 178 11.29 -9.02 -6.50
C MET A 178 12.05 -10.17 -5.83
N LEU A 179 12.77 -10.99 -6.59
CA LEU A 179 13.63 -12.05 -6.04
C LEU A 179 14.80 -11.48 -5.23
N GLN A 180 15.46 -10.43 -5.74
CA GLN A 180 16.54 -9.74 -5.00
C GLN A 180 16.03 -9.17 -3.67
N LEU A 181 14.85 -8.59 -3.67
CA LEU A 181 14.22 -8.06 -2.46
C LEU A 181 13.84 -9.18 -1.49
N ASN A 182 13.29 -10.30 -1.99
CA ASN A 182 12.96 -11.47 -1.18
C ASN A 182 14.20 -12.15 -0.57
N ALA A 183 15.38 -12.01 -1.17
CA ALA A 183 16.61 -12.53 -0.58
C ALA A 183 17.00 -11.84 0.74
N LEU A 184 16.48 -10.63 1.00
CA LEU A 184 16.72 -9.89 2.25
C LEU A 184 15.85 -10.39 3.42
N ASP A 185 14.62 -10.86 3.12
CA ASP A 185 13.69 -11.48 4.06
C ASP A 185 12.95 -12.63 3.33
N PRO A 186 13.53 -13.85 3.33
CA PRO A 186 13.04 -14.94 2.51
C PRO A 186 11.64 -15.42 2.92
N GLN A 187 10.70 -15.25 1.99
CA GLN A 187 9.34 -15.78 2.12
C GLN A 187 9.05 -16.72 0.94
N PRO A 188 8.76 -18.02 1.16
CA PRO A 188 8.51 -18.97 0.07
C PRO A 188 7.38 -18.53 -0.88
N VAL A 189 6.33 -17.93 -0.34
CA VAL A 189 5.18 -17.43 -1.13
C VAL A 189 5.61 -16.30 -2.07
N ARG A 190 6.45 -15.37 -1.60
CA ARG A 190 6.96 -14.25 -2.41
C ARG A 190 7.86 -14.73 -3.52
N GLU A 191 8.70 -15.73 -3.23
CA GLU A 191 9.57 -16.35 -4.22
C GLU A 191 8.75 -17.03 -5.33
N ILE A 192 7.76 -17.84 -4.96
CA ILE A 192 6.88 -18.52 -5.93
C ILE A 192 6.20 -17.49 -6.85
N VAL A 193 5.69 -16.39 -6.31
CA VAL A 193 5.03 -15.34 -7.10
C VAL A 193 6.00 -14.70 -8.08
N ALA A 194 7.20 -14.32 -7.64
CA ALA A 194 8.20 -13.69 -8.51
C ALA A 194 8.68 -14.66 -9.61
N ARG A 195 8.95 -15.92 -9.27
CA ARG A 195 9.32 -16.96 -10.24
C ARG A 195 8.22 -17.23 -11.25
N ARG A 196 6.95 -17.15 -10.85
CA ARG A 196 5.82 -17.31 -11.77
C ARG A 196 5.80 -16.20 -12.83
N TYR A 197 6.10 -14.95 -12.44
CA TYR A 197 6.22 -13.85 -13.40
C TYR A 197 7.38 -14.07 -14.39
N LEU A 198 8.54 -14.55 -13.91
CA LEU A 198 9.66 -14.92 -14.79
C LEU A 198 9.29 -16.03 -15.77
N ALA A 199 8.72 -17.13 -15.27
CA ALA A 199 8.30 -18.24 -16.12
C ALA A 199 7.33 -17.77 -17.21
N GLN A 200 6.34 -16.94 -16.86
CA GLN A 200 5.40 -16.39 -17.82
C GLN A 200 6.09 -15.50 -18.87
N ALA A 201 6.97 -14.61 -18.44
CA ALA A 201 7.67 -13.69 -19.34
C ALA A 201 8.64 -14.44 -20.27
N TYR A 202 9.37 -15.43 -19.77
CA TYR A 202 10.22 -16.32 -20.57
C TYR A 202 9.40 -17.14 -21.58
N GLY A 203 8.29 -17.73 -21.17
CA GLY A 203 7.41 -18.46 -22.07
C GLY A 203 6.86 -17.59 -23.21
N ARG A 204 6.56 -16.31 -22.93
CA ARG A 204 6.06 -15.35 -23.92
C ARG A 204 7.14 -14.79 -24.84
N THR A 205 8.40 -14.83 -24.43
CA THR A 205 9.55 -14.35 -25.22
C THR A 205 10.32 -15.48 -25.90
N GLY A 206 9.88 -16.74 -25.77
CA GLY A 206 10.47 -17.91 -26.43
C GLY A 206 11.62 -18.58 -25.67
N HIS A 207 11.94 -18.12 -24.46
CA HIS A 207 12.99 -18.65 -23.59
C HIS A 207 12.48 -19.87 -22.80
N LEU A 208 12.18 -20.96 -23.52
CA LEU A 208 11.47 -22.12 -22.95
C LEU A 208 12.29 -22.86 -21.88
N GLN A 209 13.62 -22.88 -21.99
CA GLN A 209 14.47 -23.57 -21.03
C GLN A 209 14.52 -22.83 -19.68
N GLU A 210 14.59 -21.50 -19.73
CA GLU A 210 14.55 -20.62 -18.58
C GLU A 210 13.16 -20.68 -17.93
N MET A 211 12.08 -20.70 -18.72
CA MET A 211 10.73 -20.94 -18.21
C MET A 211 10.64 -22.26 -17.43
N LEU A 212 11.12 -23.37 -18.01
CA LEU A 212 11.09 -24.68 -17.35
C LEU A 212 11.88 -24.66 -16.03
N THR A 213 13.07 -24.05 -16.05
CA THR A 213 13.90 -23.91 -14.86
C THR A 213 13.17 -23.17 -13.74
N GLU A 214 12.46 -22.09 -14.05
CA GLU A 214 11.69 -21.34 -13.06
C GLU A 214 10.49 -22.14 -12.53
N LEU A 215 9.80 -22.90 -13.38
CA LEU A 215 8.69 -23.78 -12.96
C LEU A 215 9.16 -24.92 -12.07
N GLU A 216 10.31 -25.54 -12.39
CA GLU A 216 10.91 -26.59 -11.56
C GLU A 216 11.25 -26.06 -10.16
N ARG A 217 11.79 -24.85 -10.06
CA ARG A 217 12.06 -24.20 -8.76
C ARG A 217 10.79 -23.94 -7.96
N ILE A 218 9.70 -23.47 -8.60
CA ILE A 218 8.40 -23.30 -7.93
C ILE A 218 7.92 -24.62 -7.32
N VAL A 219 8.03 -25.72 -8.06
CA VAL A 219 7.64 -27.06 -7.59
C VAL A 219 8.53 -27.52 -6.43
N SER A 220 9.84 -27.28 -6.49
CA SER A 220 10.77 -27.61 -5.39
C SER A 220 10.39 -26.90 -4.09
N ILE A 221 10.20 -25.58 -4.16
CA ILE A 221 9.81 -24.77 -3.00
C ILE A 221 8.50 -25.29 -2.40
N GLY A 222 7.49 -25.56 -3.23
CA GLY A 222 6.20 -26.07 -2.77
C GLY A 222 6.30 -27.43 -2.06
N ARG A 223 7.20 -28.31 -2.52
CA ARG A 223 7.49 -29.58 -1.84
C ARG A 223 8.16 -29.33 -0.49
N GLU A 224 9.22 -28.54 -0.46
CA GLU A 224 9.99 -28.25 0.76
C GLU A 224 9.11 -27.62 1.85
N THR A 225 8.23 -26.68 1.51
CA THR A 225 7.29 -26.08 2.46
C THR A 225 6.24 -27.06 2.96
N SER A 226 5.70 -27.92 2.08
CA SER A 226 4.69 -28.92 2.47
C SER A 226 5.24 -30.00 3.40
N TYR A 227 6.55 -30.29 3.33
CA TYR A 227 7.21 -31.24 4.24
C TYR A 227 7.60 -30.59 5.57
N ALA A 228 7.88 -29.28 5.59
CA ALA A 228 8.17 -28.56 6.83
C ALA A 228 6.96 -28.52 7.77
N ASP A 229 5.75 -28.31 7.24
CA ASP A 229 4.51 -28.28 8.03
C ASP A 229 4.15 -29.65 8.64
N LEU A 230 4.62 -30.76 8.03
CA LEU A 230 4.39 -32.13 8.52
C LEU A 230 5.42 -32.59 9.56
N ALA A 231 6.55 -31.88 9.70
CA ALA A 231 7.63 -32.22 10.63
C ALA A 231 7.57 -31.42 11.95
N SER A 232 6.63 -30.48 12.06
CA SER A 232 6.43 -29.60 13.22
C SER A 232 5.31 -30.03 14.18
N ASP A 233 4.67 -31.17 13.95
CA ASP A 233 3.68 -31.83 14.83
C ASP A 233 4.29 -33.05 15.55
#